data_AF-A0A380E5D1-F1
#
_entry.id   AF-A0A380E5D1-F1
#
_cell.length_a   1.000
_cell.length_b   1.000
_cell.length_c   1.000
_cell.angle_alpha   90.00
_cell.angle_beta   90.00
_cell.angle_gamma   90.00
#
_symmetry.space_group_name_H-M   'P 1'
#
loop_
_entity.id
_entity.type
_entity.pdbx_description
1 polymer ?
#
loop_
_entity_poly.entity_id
_entity_poly.type
_entity_poly.pdbx_seq_one_letter_code
_entity_poly.pdbx_strand_id
1 'polypeptide(L)'
;MSMLKGEQWKRQQTNNKEFTVTTSLKNNGNSGASFDTDEFVYKIQLPEGVEYVNNSLTKDFPSSNSGVDMNDFNVTYDAANRVITIKSTGGGTANSPARLMPDKILDLKYKLRVNNVPTPRKVTFNDTLTYKTYTQDFINSPAESHTVSINPYTIDIIMNKDALQAEVDRRIQQADYTFASLDIFNGLKRRAQTILDENRNNVPLNKRVSQADIDSLTNQMQHTLIRSVDAENAVNKKVDQMEDLVNQNDELTDEEKQAAIQVIEEHKNEIIGNIGDQTTDDGVTRIKDQGIQTLSGDTATPVVKPNAKKAIRDKATKQREIINATPDATEDEIQDAINQLATDETDAIDNITNATTNADVETAKNNGINTIGAVVPQVTHKQAARDAINQATATKRQQINSNSEATQEEKNVALNELTQATNHALEQINQATTNADVDNAKGDGLNAINPIAPVTVIKQAARDAVSHDAQQHIAEINANPDATQEEDKQQLTK
;
A
#
# COMPACT_ATOMS: atom_id res chain seq x y z
N MET A 1 83.96 30.00 -20.14
CA MET A 1 83.58 28.59 -19.92
C MET A 1 82.22 28.60 -19.26
N SER A 2 81.18 28.08 -19.91
CA SER A 2 79.84 28.04 -19.32
C SER A 2 79.15 26.73 -19.69
N MET A 3 78.80 25.91 -18.70
CA MET A 3 77.74 24.95 -18.92
C MET A 3 76.40 25.68 -18.82
N LEU A 4 75.55 25.57 -19.84
CA LEU A 4 74.20 26.11 -19.80
C LEU A 4 73.23 24.98 -19.52
N LYS A 5 72.32 25.22 -18.58
CA LYS A 5 71.24 24.30 -18.29
C LYS A 5 69.99 24.72 -19.04
N GLY A 6 69.40 23.78 -19.77
CA GLY A 6 68.00 23.85 -20.19
C GLY A 6 67.19 22.89 -19.33
N GLU A 7 65.96 23.25 -18.99
CA GLU A 7 65.04 22.33 -18.34
C GLU A 7 63.71 22.28 -19.06
N GLN A 8 63.13 21.08 -19.11
CA GLN A 8 61.79 20.83 -19.62
C GLN A 8 60.96 20.21 -18.49
N TRP A 9 60.02 20.98 -17.94
CA TRP A 9 59.05 20.52 -16.94
C TRP A 9 57.75 21.34 -17.05
N LYS A 10 56.64 20.77 -16.56
CA LYS A 10 55.37 21.49 -16.48
C LYS A 10 55.41 22.49 -15.33
N ARG A 11 55.01 23.74 -15.57
CA ARG A 11 55.05 24.83 -14.57
C ARG A 11 54.25 24.56 -13.29
N GLN A 12 53.35 23.58 -13.32
CA GLN A 12 52.50 23.16 -12.22
C GLN A 12 52.66 21.67 -11.95
N GLN A 13 52.78 21.30 -10.66
CA GLN A 13 52.83 19.93 -10.20
C GLN A 13 51.75 19.65 -9.16
N THR A 14 51.14 18.47 -9.24
CA THR A 14 50.01 18.11 -8.39
C THR A 14 50.48 17.42 -7.12
N ASN A 15 49.89 17.80 -5.99
CA ASN A 15 50.10 17.16 -4.70
C ASN A 15 49.86 15.64 -4.80
N ASN A 16 50.64 14.85 -4.08
CA ASN A 16 50.52 13.39 -4.05
C ASN A 16 50.63 12.72 -5.44
N LYS A 17 51.29 13.35 -6.41
CA LYS A 17 51.59 12.80 -7.74
C LYS A 17 53.08 12.82 -8.02
N GLU A 18 53.52 11.86 -8.83
CA GLU A 18 54.85 11.84 -9.43
C GLU A 18 54.91 12.70 -10.69
N PHE A 19 56.07 13.25 -10.98
CA PHE A 19 56.36 13.96 -12.22
C PHE A 19 57.80 13.75 -12.66
N THR A 20 58.03 13.75 -13.98
CA THR A 20 59.36 13.62 -14.57
C THR A 20 59.98 15.00 -14.77
N VAL A 21 61.24 15.14 -14.35
CA VAL A 21 62.10 16.28 -14.64
C VAL A 21 63.13 15.86 -15.68
N THR A 22 63.28 16.68 -16.73
CA THR A 22 64.39 16.54 -17.69
C THR A 22 65.33 17.72 -17.53
N THR A 23 66.56 17.45 -17.14
CA THR A 23 67.65 18.41 -17.00
C THR A 23 68.63 18.22 -18.15
N SER A 24 68.76 19.22 -19.02
CA SER A 24 69.71 19.25 -20.14
C SER A 24 70.93 20.07 -19.76
N LEU A 25 72.09 19.44 -19.70
CA LEU A 25 73.37 20.07 -19.38
C LEU A 25 74.20 20.20 -20.66
N LYS A 26 74.30 21.42 -21.20
CA LYS A 26 75.12 21.70 -22.38
C LYS A 26 76.52 22.17 -21.99
N ASN A 27 77.55 21.54 -22.53
CA ASN A 27 78.91 22.08 -22.43
C ASN A 27 79.13 23.17 -23.49
N ASN A 28 79.13 24.46 -23.11
CA ASN A 28 79.55 25.57 -24.00
C ASN A 28 80.97 26.05 -23.71
N GLY A 29 81.77 25.23 -23.03
CA GLY A 29 83.20 25.43 -22.91
C GLY A 29 83.93 24.94 -24.16
N ASN A 30 85.20 25.32 -24.28
CA ASN A 30 86.09 24.89 -25.36
C ASN A 30 86.85 23.59 -25.01
N SER A 31 86.51 22.93 -23.88
CA SER A 31 87.17 21.73 -23.38
C SER A 31 86.14 20.72 -22.88
N GLY A 32 86.44 19.43 -22.96
CA GLY A 32 85.55 18.37 -22.47
C GLY A 32 85.41 18.39 -20.95
N ALA A 33 84.19 18.16 -20.45
CA ALA A 33 83.97 17.93 -19.02
C ALA A 33 84.17 16.45 -18.69
N SER A 34 85.05 16.16 -17.74
CA SER A 34 85.41 14.80 -17.34
C SER A 34 84.22 14.06 -16.73
N PHE A 35 84.04 12.79 -17.10
CA PHE A 35 83.15 11.85 -16.40
C PHE A 35 83.93 10.77 -15.65
N ASP A 36 85.21 10.99 -15.33
CA ASP A 36 85.92 10.12 -14.39
C ASP A 36 85.20 10.08 -13.03
N THR A 37 85.49 9.06 -12.23
CA THR A 37 84.76 8.81 -10.98
C THR A 37 84.79 10.05 -10.08
N ASP A 38 83.61 10.50 -9.66
CA ASP A 38 83.39 11.70 -8.83
C ASP A 38 83.88 13.04 -9.42
N GLU A 39 84.30 13.09 -10.68
CA GLU A 39 84.75 14.32 -11.34
C GLU A 39 83.62 15.15 -11.96
N PHE A 40 82.44 14.56 -12.13
CA PHE A 40 81.20 15.23 -12.47
C PHE A 40 80.16 14.94 -11.39
N VAL A 41 79.77 15.98 -10.66
CA VAL A 41 78.84 15.91 -9.53
C VAL A 41 77.74 16.95 -9.72
N TYR A 42 76.53 16.48 -9.98
CA TYR A 42 75.33 17.31 -10.05
C TYR A 42 74.50 17.14 -8.79
N LYS A 43 74.27 18.24 -8.06
CA LYS A 43 73.45 18.26 -6.84
C LYS A 43 72.20 19.09 -7.05
N ILE A 44 71.08 18.58 -6.56
CA ILE A 44 69.77 19.22 -6.61
C ILE A 44 69.25 19.34 -5.17
N GLN A 45 69.04 20.57 -4.70
CA GLN A 45 68.36 20.82 -3.43
C GLN A 45 66.85 20.86 -3.68
N LEU A 46 66.15 19.81 -3.26
CA LEU A 46 64.70 19.75 -3.35
C LEU A 46 64.06 20.67 -2.29
N PRO A 47 62.96 21.35 -2.64
CA PRO A 47 62.16 22.12 -1.68
C PRO A 47 61.37 21.21 -0.74
N GLU A 48 60.79 21.80 0.30
CA GLU A 48 59.90 21.10 1.22
C GLU A 48 58.68 20.49 0.51
N GLY A 49 58.36 19.24 0.82
CA GLY A 49 57.22 18.51 0.26
C GLY A 49 57.47 17.96 -1.14
N VAL A 50 58.73 17.96 -1.62
CA VAL A 50 59.15 17.29 -2.85
C VAL A 50 60.22 16.26 -2.52
N GLU A 51 60.04 15.04 -3.03
CA GLU A 51 60.93 13.92 -2.79
C GLU A 51 61.42 13.30 -4.10
N TYR A 52 62.61 12.71 -4.07
CA TYR A 52 63.13 11.93 -5.19
C TYR A 52 62.48 10.55 -5.24
N VAL A 53 62.07 10.11 -6.42
CA VAL A 53 61.63 8.74 -6.64
C VAL A 53 62.87 7.89 -6.90
N ASN A 54 63.18 6.97 -5.98
CA ASN A 54 64.36 6.14 -6.06
C ASN A 54 64.43 5.34 -7.37
N ASN A 55 65.65 5.15 -7.88
CA ASN A 55 65.94 4.39 -9.11
C ASN A 55 65.21 4.92 -10.35
N SER A 56 64.90 6.22 -10.39
CA SER A 56 64.20 6.84 -11.53
C SER A 56 65.10 7.52 -12.54
N LEU A 57 66.41 7.64 -12.28
CA LEU A 57 67.33 8.32 -13.17
C LEU A 57 67.55 7.51 -14.45
N THR A 58 67.37 8.16 -15.60
CA THR A 58 67.88 7.73 -16.90
C THR A 58 68.72 8.84 -17.51
N LYS A 59 69.63 8.47 -18.42
CA LYS A 59 70.53 9.40 -19.11
C LYS A 59 70.37 9.22 -20.62
N ASP A 60 70.33 10.32 -21.36
CA ASP A 60 70.36 10.31 -22.82
C ASP A 60 71.54 11.14 -23.33
N PHE A 61 72.31 10.55 -24.26
CA PHE A 61 73.43 11.19 -24.94
C PHE A 61 73.10 11.43 -26.42
N PRO A 62 73.51 12.56 -27.02
CA PRO A 62 73.43 12.75 -28.46
C PRO A 62 74.44 11.82 -29.15
N SER A 63 74.02 11.17 -30.23
CA SER A 63 74.78 10.19 -31.02
C SER A 63 76.10 10.68 -31.64
N SER A 64 76.48 11.94 -31.43
CA SER A 64 77.66 12.59 -32.02
C SER A 64 78.69 13.10 -31.00
N ASN A 65 78.63 12.65 -29.73
CA ASN A 65 79.66 12.94 -28.72
C ASN A 65 80.92 12.09 -28.99
N SER A 66 82.03 12.72 -29.38
CA SER A 66 83.31 12.03 -29.62
C SER A 66 84.02 11.72 -28.29
N GLY A 67 83.57 10.64 -27.65
CA GLY A 67 84.05 10.10 -26.40
C GLY A 67 83.21 8.85 -26.11
N VAL A 68 83.88 7.74 -25.81
CA VAL A 68 83.29 6.42 -25.52
C VAL A 68 82.20 6.44 -24.44
N ASP A 69 81.40 5.36 -24.40
CA ASP A 69 80.28 5.19 -23.48
C ASP A 69 80.68 5.41 -22.01
N MET A 70 79.95 6.29 -21.34
CA MET A 70 80.06 6.55 -19.91
C MET A 70 79.28 5.50 -19.12
N ASN A 71 79.82 5.09 -17.97
CA ASN A 71 79.11 4.24 -17.01
C ASN A 71 77.84 4.94 -16.48
N ASP A 72 76.94 4.19 -15.86
CA ASP A 72 75.76 4.76 -15.21
C ASP A 72 76.15 5.64 -14.02
N PHE A 73 75.45 6.76 -13.86
CA PHE A 73 75.68 7.64 -12.74
C PHE A 73 75.30 6.93 -11.43
N ASN A 74 76.09 7.18 -10.39
CA ASN A 74 75.68 6.84 -9.03
C ASN A 74 74.76 7.95 -8.50
N VAL A 75 73.59 7.58 -7.99
CA VAL A 75 72.61 8.52 -7.44
C VAL A 75 72.40 8.24 -5.96
N THR A 76 72.57 9.25 -5.13
CA THR A 76 72.16 9.20 -3.72
C THR A 76 71.12 10.26 -3.43
N TYR A 77 70.13 9.91 -2.59
CA TYR A 77 69.13 10.85 -2.09
C TYR A 77 69.21 10.91 -0.57
N ASP A 78 69.63 12.06 -0.04
CA ASP A 78 69.57 12.37 1.38
C ASP A 78 68.21 12.99 1.67
N ALA A 79 67.28 12.19 2.20
CA ALA A 79 65.93 12.64 2.49
C ALA A 79 65.86 13.68 3.63
N ALA A 80 66.77 13.61 4.60
CA ALA A 80 66.78 14.54 5.75
C ALA A 80 67.18 15.95 5.30
N ASN A 81 68.17 16.04 4.41
CA ASN A 81 68.61 17.32 3.83
C ASN A 81 67.93 17.65 2.50
N ARG A 82 67.14 16.72 1.94
CA ARG A 82 66.43 16.84 0.65
C ARG A 82 67.37 17.12 -0.53
N VAL A 83 68.52 16.46 -0.55
CA VAL A 83 69.54 16.65 -1.60
C VAL A 83 69.67 15.38 -2.43
N ILE A 84 69.50 15.52 -3.75
CA ILE A 84 69.89 14.49 -4.72
C ILE A 84 71.33 14.77 -5.13
N THR A 85 72.20 13.76 -5.11
CA THR A 85 73.56 13.83 -5.66
C THR A 85 73.72 12.80 -6.77
N ILE A 86 74.02 13.26 -7.98
CA ILE A 86 74.28 12.44 -9.16
C ILE A 86 75.77 12.55 -9.48
N LYS A 87 76.51 11.45 -9.41
CA LYS A 87 77.97 11.41 -9.61
C LYS A 87 78.39 10.50 -10.75
N SER A 88 79.35 10.94 -11.55
CA SER A 88 79.97 10.10 -12.56
C SER A 88 80.75 8.94 -11.93
N THR A 89 80.80 7.81 -12.63
CA THR A 89 81.46 6.58 -12.19
C THR A 89 82.53 6.13 -13.19
N GLY A 90 83.04 7.07 -14.00
CA GLY A 90 83.98 6.78 -15.07
C GLY A 90 83.31 6.25 -16.33
N GLY A 91 84.14 5.65 -17.17
CA GLY A 91 83.73 5.04 -18.43
C GLY A 91 84.85 5.17 -19.45
N GLY A 92 84.74 4.38 -20.50
CA GLY A 92 85.70 4.45 -21.58
C GLY A 92 87.04 3.74 -21.39
N THR A 93 88.04 4.19 -22.12
CA THR A 93 89.39 3.58 -22.15
C THR A 93 90.45 4.60 -21.75
N ALA A 94 91.63 4.14 -21.34
CA ALA A 94 92.73 5.03 -20.94
C ALA A 94 93.10 6.09 -22.00
N ASN A 95 92.94 5.76 -23.30
CA ASN A 95 93.26 6.65 -24.41
C ASN A 95 92.07 7.49 -24.89
N SER A 96 90.87 7.21 -24.39
CA SER A 96 89.64 7.94 -24.70
C SER A 96 88.74 7.84 -23.48
N PRO A 97 88.93 8.67 -22.44
CA PRO A 97 88.06 8.65 -21.27
C PRO A 97 86.69 9.27 -21.59
N ALA A 98 85.67 8.82 -20.86
CA ALA A 98 84.30 9.34 -20.99
C ALA A 98 84.24 10.83 -20.61
N ARG A 99 83.59 11.63 -21.48
CA ARG A 99 83.50 13.08 -21.31
C ARG A 99 82.31 13.68 -22.04
N LEU A 100 81.85 14.84 -21.58
CA LEU A 100 80.91 15.68 -22.32
C LEU A 100 81.69 16.65 -23.20
N MET A 101 81.71 16.40 -24.51
CA MET A 101 82.47 17.23 -25.45
C MET A 101 81.88 18.63 -25.61
N PRO A 102 82.68 19.61 -26.06
CA PRO A 102 82.19 20.93 -26.45
C PRO A 102 80.95 20.86 -27.36
N ASP A 103 79.98 21.73 -27.10
CA ASP A 103 78.70 21.83 -27.78
C ASP A 103 77.78 20.60 -27.70
N LYS A 104 78.11 19.62 -26.86
CA LYS A 104 77.24 18.46 -26.59
C LYS A 104 76.38 18.68 -25.35
N ILE A 105 75.26 17.97 -25.32
CA ILE A 105 74.24 18.04 -24.29
C ILE A 105 74.16 16.68 -23.60
N LEU A 106 74.07 16.66 -22.28
CA LEU A 106 73.69 15.50 -21.50
C LEU A 106 72.29 15.72 -20.96
N ASP A 107 71.36 14.83 -21.28
CA ASP A 107 70.01 14.85 -20.71
C ASP A 107 69.91 13.87 -19.55
N LEU A 108 69.55 14.38 -18.37
CA LEU A 108 69.25 13.60 -17.18
C LEU A 108 67.74 13.64 -16.95
N LYS A 109 67.10 12.47 -16.94
CA LYS A 109 65.66 12.34 -16.69
C LYS A 109 65.46 11.62 -15.37
N TYR A 110 64.69 12.19 -14.46
CA TYR A 110 64.38 11.56 -13.19
C TYR A 110 62.97 11.90 -12.74
N LYS A 111 62.43 11.12 -11.80
CA LYS A 111 61.10 11.37 -11.23
C LYS A 111 61.21 11.98 -9.85
N LEU A 112 60.36 12.96 -9.61
CA LEU A 112 60.09 13.54 -8.30
C LEU A 112 58.65 13.27 -7.92
N ARG A 113 58.33 13.34 -6.63
CA ARG A 113 56.98 13.23 -6.10
C ARG A 113 56.69 14.42 -5.19
N VAL A 114 55.52 15.03 -5.37
CA VAL A 114 55.00 15.95 -4.35
C VAL A 114 54.36 15.12 -3.24
N ASN A 115 54.77 15.31 -2.00
CA ASN A 115 54.31 14.51 -0.86
C ASN A 115 53.66 15.39 0.22
N ASN A 116 52.35 15.22 0.40
CA ASN A 116 51.55 15.79 1.49
C ASN A 116 51.75 17.30 1.75
N VAL A 117 51.82 18.09 0.68
CA VAL A 117 51.84 19.56 0.81
C VAL A 117 50.46 20.03 1.25
N PRO A 118 50.33 20.80 2.35
CA PRO A 118 49.01 21.14 2.91
C PRO A 118 48.24 22.16 2.08
N THR A 119 48.94 23.15 1.51
CA THR A 119 48.33 24.25 0.76
C THR A 119 49.06 24.50 -0.57
N PRO A 120 48.35 24.95 -1.62
CA PRO A 120 49.00 25.36 -2.85
C PRO A 120 50.06 26.42 -2.62
N ARG A 121 51.27 26.20 -3.15
CA ARG A 121 52.41 27.08 -2.93
C ARG A 121 53.41 27.02 -4.07
N LYS A 122 54.14 28.11 -4.28
CA LYS A 122 55.28 28.16 -5.18
C LYS A 122 56.51 27.67 -4.42
N VAL A 123 57.27 26.76 -5.02
CA VAL A 123 58.52 26.26 -4.43
C VAL A 123 59.69 26.46 -5.38
N THR A 124 60.89 26.61 -4.84
CA THR A 124 62.11 26.94 -5.59
C THR A 124 63.12 25.80 -5.49
N PHE A 125 63.71 25.43 -6.63
CA PHE A 125 64.78 24.44 -6.73
C PHE A 125 66.12 25.15 -6.91
N ASN A 126 67.16 24.64 -6.25
CA ASN A 126 68.50 25.20 -6.30
C ASN A 126 69.50 24.09 -6.60
N ASP A 127 70.27 24.26 -7.68
CA ASP A 127 71.12 23.20 -8.17
C ASP A 127 72.56 23.68 -8.36
N THR A 128 73.50 22.78 -8.13
CA THR A 128 74.92 23.04 -8.33
C THR A 128 75.54 21.95 -9.19
N LEU A 129 76.31 22.34 -10.20
CA LEU A 129 77.10 21.42 -11.00
C LEU A 129 78.59 21.65 -10.70
N THR A 130 79.24 20.61 -10.19
CA THR A 130 80.70 20.56 -10.05
C THR A 130 81.26 19.65 -11.12
N TYR A 131 82.20 20.14 -11.93
CA TYR A 131 82.83 19.33 -12.97
C TYR A 131 84.30 19.68 -13.11
N LYS A 132 85.12 18.70 -13.48
CA LYS A 132 86.50 18.97 -13.90
C LYS A 132 86.60 19.13 -15.41
N THR A 133 87.43 20.08 -15.83
CA THR A 133 87.64 20.37 -17.26
C THR A 133 88.96 19.79 -17.72
N TYR A 134 88.90 18.97 -18.75
CA TYR A 134 90.08 18.33 -19.31
C TYR A 134 90.63 19.21 -20.44
N THR A 135 91.70 19.98 -20.18
CA THR A 135 92.36 20.87 -21.16
C THR A 135 93.37 20.11 -22.06
N GLN A 136 93.34 18.78 -22.00
CA GLN A 136 94.46 17.90 -22.29
C GLN A 136 94.66 17.51 -23.75
N ASP A 137 94.36 18.39 -24.71
CA ASP A 137 94.87 18.14 -26.05
C ASP A 137 96.29 18.72 -26.23
N PHE A 138 96.79 19.58 -25.32
CA PHE A 138 98.13 20.20 -25.50
C PHE A 138 99.02 20.46 -24.26
N ILE A 139 98.53 20.51 -23.00
CA ILE A 139 99.28 21.21 -21.91
C ILE A 139 99.62 20.37 -20.66
N ASN A 140 99.28 19.08 -20.62
CA ASN A 140 99.67 18.13 -19.55
C ASN A 140 99.50 18.67 -18.09
N SER A 141 98.41 19.40 -17.83
CA SER A 141 98.12 20.04 -16.54
C SER A 141 96.96 19.31 -15.82
N PRO A 142 96.93 19.27 -14.48
CA PRO A 142 95.85 18.60 -13.74
C PRO A 142 94.50 19.28 -14.01
N ALA A 143 93.44 18.48 -14.09
CA ALA A 143 92.10 18.98 -14.35
C ALA A 143 91.60 19.89 -13.22
N GLU A 144 91.13 21.09 -13.57
CA GLU A 144 90.62 22.07 -12.61
C GLU A 144 89.14 21.86 -12.32
N SER A 145 88.76 21.92 -11.04
CA SER A 145 87.37 21.81 -10.59
C SER A 145 86.64 23.15 -10.75
N HIS A 146 85.49 23.09 -11.40
CA HIS A 146 84.60 24.22 -11.61
C HIS A 146 83.26 23.92 -10.95
N THR A 147 82.80 24.80 -10.05
CA THR A 147 81.46 24.73 -9.48
C THR A 147 80.62 25.87 -10.04
N VAL A 148 79.49 25.53 -10.64
CA VAL A 148 78.52 26.49 -11.18
C VAL A 148 77.22 26.35 -10.41
N SER A 149 76.77 27.44 -9.80
CA SER A 149 75.39 27.55 -9.33
C SER A 149 74.49 27.76 -10.53
N ILE A 150 73.51 26.91 -10.69
CA ILE A 150 72.58 27.00 -11.81
C ILE A 150 71.40 27.88 -11.39
N ASN A 151 70.88 28.69 -12.33
CA ASN A 151 69.75 29.57 -12.09
C ASN A 151 68.59 28.82 -11.42
N PRO A 152 68.11 29.30 -10.25
CA PRO A 152 66.96 28.71 -9.58
C PRO A 152 65.72 28.75 -10.47
N TYR A 153 64.87 27.76 -10.31
CA TYR A 153 63.58 27.70 -11.00
C TYR A 153 62.47 27.40 -10.00
N THR A 154 61.26 27.84 -10.32
CA THR A 154 60.12 27.73 -9.40
C THR A 154 58.98 26.95 -10.02
N ILE A 155 58.45 25.97 -9.29
CA ILE A 155 57.24 25.25 -9.70
C ILE A 155 56.07 25.68 -8.80
N ASP A 156 54.86 25.72 -9.37
CA ASP A 156 53.65 25.88 -8.58
C ASP A 156 53.13 24.48 -8.17
N ILE A 157 52.95 24.25 -6.87
CA ILE A 157 52.30 23.04 -6.36
C ILE A 157 50.81 23.32 -6.24
N ILE A 158 49.98 22.52 -6.92
CA ILE A 158 48.51 22.55 -6.88
C ILE A 158 47.98 21.31 -6.14
N MET A 159 46.77 21.37 -5.58
CA MET A 159 46.19 20.22 -4.85
C MET A 159 45.66 19.13 -5.79
N ASN A 160 45.62 17.90 -5.28
CA ASN A 160 44.99 16.78 -5.98
C ASN A 160 43.47 16.89 -5.86
N LYS A 161 42.78 16.89 -7.00
CA LYS A 161 41.33 17.04 -7.10
C LYS A 161 40.65 15.85 -7.79
N ASP A 162 41.38 14.77 -8.06
CA ASP A 162 40.87 13.64 -8.83
C ASP A 162 39.64 12.99 -8.18
N ALA A 163 39.69 12.77 -6.86
CA ALA A 163 38.57 12.19 -6.12
C ALA A 163 37.36 13.14 -6.08
N LEU A 164 37.59 14.44 -5.88
CA LEU A 164 36.54 15.45 -5.90
C LEU A 164 35.86 15.54 -7.29
N GLN A 165 36.64 15.45 -8.36
CA GLN A 165 36.13 15.39 -9.73
C GLN A 165 35.26 14.15 -9.95
N ALA A 166 35.70 12.98 -9.46
CA ALA A 166 34.91 11.75 -9.55
C ALA A 166 33.56 11.86 -8.83
N GLU A 167 33.50 12.52 -7.66
CA GLU A 167 32.23 12.76 -6.95
C GLU A 167 31.31 13.73 -7.69
N VAL A 168 31.87 14.75 -8.36
CA VAL A 168 31.10 15.67 -9.22
C VAL A 168 30.54 14.94 -10.45
N ASP A 169 31.32 14.06 -11.06
CA ASP A 169 30.93 13.31 -12.25
C ASP A 169 30.02 12.11 -11.94
N ARG A 170 29.81 11.80 -10.65
CA ARG A 170 28.97 10.70 -10.19
C ARG A 170 27.54 10.86 -10.74
N ARG A 171 27.06 9.81 -11.42
CA ARG A 171 25.68 9.70 -11.90
C ARG A 171 24.80 9.21 -10.78
N ILE A 172 23.71 9.92 -10.52
CA ILE A 172 22.76 9.64 -9.43
C ILE A 172 21.37 9.52 -10.01
N GLN A 173 20.69 8.43 -9.68
CA GLN A 173 19.26 8.27 -9.92
C GLN A 173 18.50 8.96 -8.79
N GLN A 174 17.91 10.12 -9.09
CA GLN A 174 17.32 10.99 -8.06
C GLN A 174 16.18 10.31 -7.29
N ALA A 175 15.39 9.47 -7.96
CA ALA A 175 14.26 8.77 -7.33
C ALA A 175 14.66 7.79 -6.22
N ASP A 176 15.95 7.45 -6.07
CA ASP A 176 16.40 6.47 -5.08
C ASP A 176 16.69 7.09 -3.70
N TYR A 177 16.71 8.42 -3.60
CA TYR A 177 17.20 9.16 -2.44
C TYR A 177 16.17 10.17 -1.93
N THR A 178 16.29 10.49 -0.64
CA THR A 178 15.48 11.54 -0.01
C THR A 178 15.73 12.89 -0.69
N PHE A 179 14.69 13.70 -0.89
CA PHE A 179 14.85 15.01 -1.54
C PHE A 179 15.73 15.96 -0.72
N ALA A 180 15.68 15.89 0.61
CA ALA A 180 16.52 16.69 1.48
C ALA A 180 18.02 16.35 1.33
N SER A 181 18.37 15.07 1.26
CA SER A 181 19.77 14.66 1.06
C SER A 181 20.29 15.03 -0.34
N LEU A 182 19.44 14.96 -1.36
CA LEU A 182 19.77 15.40 -2.71
C LEU A 182 20.03 16.91 -2.80
N ASP A 183 19.23 17.74 -2.13
CA ASP A 183 19.46 19.19 -2.11
C ASP A 183 20.82 19.53 -1.48
N ILE A 184 21.13 18.91 -0.34
CA ILE A 184 22.45 19.06 0.32
C ILE A 184 23.56 18.60 -0.62
N PHE A 185 23.43 17.43 -1.25
CA PHE A 185 24.43 16.91 -2.18
C PHE A 185 24.65 17.85 -3.38
N ASN A 186 23.58 18.42 -3.94
CA ASN A 186 23.67 19.40 -5.02
C ASN A 186 24.35 20.71 -4.58
N GLY A 187 24.14 21.13 -3.33
CA GLY A 187 24.91 22.20 -2.69
C GLY A 187 26.41 21.90 -2.63
N LEU A 188 26.77 20.70 -2.17
CA LEU A 188 28.16 20.25 -2.12
C LEU A 188 28.79 20.14 -3.51
N LYS A 189 28.05 19.63 -4.50
CA LYS A 189 28.49 19.55 -5.90
C LYS A 189 28.81 20.91 -6.50
N ARG A 190 28.02 21.96 -6.20
CA ARG A 190 28.34 23.34 -6.61
C ARG A 190 29.60 23.88 -5.96
N ARG A 191 29.82 23.59 -4.66
CA ARG A 191 31.06 23.95 -3.96
C ARG A 191 32.26 23.23 -4.57
N ALA A 192 32.12 21.94 -4.86
CA ALA A 192 33.15 21.13 -5.51
C ALA A 192 33.50 21.66 -6.90
N GLN A 193 32.50 22.01 -7.71
CA GLN A 193 32.71 22.62 -9.04
C GLN A 193 33.49 23.94 -8.95
N THR A 194 33.14 24.79 -7.97
CA THR A 194 33.87 26.05 -7.72
C THR A 194 35.35 25.79 -7.44
N ILE A 195 35.66 24.76 -6.65
CA ILE A 195 37.05 24.35 -6.35
C ILE A 195 37.73 23.82 -7.62
N LEU A 196 37.07 22.95 -8.39
CA LEU A 196 37.63 22.40 -9.63
C LEU A 196 37.95 23.50 -10.65
N ASP A 197 37.14 24.56 -10.70
CA ASP A 197 37.31 25.69 -11.62
C ASP A 197 38.26 26.80 -11.13
N GLU A 198 38.89 26.68 -9.95
CA GLU A 198 39.84 27.69 -9.43
C GLU A 198 40.93 28.10 -10.44
N ASN A 199 41.41 27.14 -11.25
CA ASN A 199 42.37 27.40 -12.31
C ASN A 199 41.77 28.25 -13.44
N ARG A 200 40.56 27.89 -13.89
CA ARG A 200 39.85 28.60 -14.96
C ARG A 200 39.44 30.00 -14.51
N ASN A 201 39.14 30.15 -13.22
CA ASN A 201 38.73 31.40 -12.59
C ASN A 201 39.92 32.26 -12.13
N ASN A 202 41.16 31.90 -12.49
CA ASN A 202 42.37 32.64 -12.13
C ASN A 202 42.53 32.91 -10.62
N VAL A 203 42.06 32.00 -9.76
CA VAL A 203 42.22 32.13 -8.31
C VAL A 203 43.71 32.11 -7.96
N PRO A 204 44.25 33.13 -7.26
CA PRO A 204 45.66 33.17 -6.86
C PRO A 204 46.05 31.93 -6.07
N LEU A 205 47.27 31.42 -6.27
CA LEU A 205 47.72 30.15 -5.69
C LEU A 205 47.53 30.10 -4.17
N ASN A 206 47.91 31.17 -3.47
CA ASN A 206 47.79 31.29 -2.00
C ASN A 206 46.34 31.50 -1.49
N LYS A 207 45.35 31.57 -2.38
CA LYS A 207 43.92 31.69 -2.06
C LYS A 207 43.13 30.44 -2.42
N ARG A 208 43.78 29.43 -3.01
CA ARG A 208 43.14 28.17 -3.38
C ARG A 208 42.98 27.25 -2.18
N VAL A 209 41.99 26.38 -2.26
CA VAL A 209 41.60 25.46 -1.18
C VAL A 209 42.72 24.45 -0.86
N SER A 210 42.86 24.14 0.43
CA SER A 210 43.87 23.19 0.95
C SER A 210 43.54 21.74 0.59
N GLN A 211 44.51 20.83 0.71
CA GLN A 211 44.22 19.40 0.47
C GLN A 211 43.22 18.85 1.49
N ALA A 212 43.35 19.23 2.77
CA ALA A 212 42.47 18.76 3.82
C ALA A 212 41.00 19.19 3.62
N ASP A 213 40.77 20.40 3.14
CA ASP A 213 39.42 20.90 2.84
C ASP A 213 38.81 20.19 1.62
N ILE A 214 39.63 19.87 0.59
CA ILE A 214 39.21 19.07 -0.57
C ILE A 214 38.80 17.67 -0.12
N ASP A 215 39.61 17.04 0.73
CA ASP A 215 39.37 15.69 1.24
C ASP A 215 38.11 15.67 2.13
N SER A 216 37.92 16.69 2.98
CA SER A 216 36.72 16.84 3.81
C SER A 216 35.45 17.01 2.96
N LEU A 217 35.48 17.85 1.93
CA LEU A 217 34.35 18.02 1.01
C LEU A 217 34.04 16.72 0.26
N THR A 218 35.08 16.01 -0.20
CA THR A 218 34.94 14.71 -0.87
C THR A 218 34.25 13.70 0.04
N ASN A 219 34.67 13.60 1.31
CA ASN A 219 34.04 12.73 2.29
C ASN A 219 32.58 13.12 2.56
N GLN A 220 32.27 14.42 2.69
CA GLN A 220 30.88 14.88 2.83
C GLN A 220 30.03 14.41 1.65
N MET A 221 30.50 14.61 0.41
CA MET A 221 29.78 14.18 -0.80
C MET A 221 29.49 12.67 -0.82
N GLN A 222 30.43 11.86 -0.34
CA GLN A 222 30.30 10.39 -0.29
C GLN A 222 29.22 9.90 0.68
N HIS A 223 29.01 10.61 1.79
CA HIS A 223 28.11 10.18 2.88
C HIS A 223 26.83 11.02 3.01
N THR A 224 26.60 11.99 2.11
CA THR A 224 25.43 12.87 2.20
C THR A 224 24.13 12.20 1.74
N LEU A 225 24.19 11.37 0.70
CA LEU A 225 22.98 10.81 0.09
C LEU A 225 22.35 9.73 0.96
N ILE A 226 21.05 9.86 1.23
CA ILE A 226 20.26 8.95 2.06
C ILE A 226 19.21 8.28 1.19
N ARG A 227 19.15 6.94 1.19
CA ARG A 227 18.23 6.18 0.33
C ARG A 227 16.82 6.18 0.91
N SER A 228 15.81 6.40 0.07
CA SER A 228 14.39 6.38 0.47
C SER A 228 13.60 5.24 -0.15
N VAL A 229 14.04 4.72 -1.30
CA VAL A 229 13.29 3.75 -2.13
C VAL A 229 12.79 2.52 -1.36
N ASP A 230 13.61 1.93 -0.49
CA ASP A 230 13.21 0.73 0.26
C ASP A 230 12.13 1.05 1.31
N ALA A 231 12.19 2.24 1.90
CA ALA A 231 11.20 2.72 2.85
C ALA A 231 9.88 3.09 2.16
N GLU A 232 9.94 3.83 1.05
CA GLU A 232 8.76 4.17 0.24
C GLU A 232 8.06 2.91 -0.29
N ASN A 233 8.81 1.91 -0.76
CA ASN A 233 8.25 0.64 -1.20
C ASN A 233 7.57 -0.13 -0.05
N ALA A 234 8.13 -0.10 1.15
CA ALA A 234 7.51 -0.73 2.32
C ALA A 234 6.18 -0.04 2.70
N VAL A 235 6.12 1.29 2.60
CA VAL A 235 4.90 2.07 2.81
C VAL A 235 3.85 1.75 1.75
N ASN A 236 4.22 1.79 0.46
CA ASN A 236 3.32 1.45 -0.64
C ASN A 236 2.75 0.04 -0.50
N LYS A 237 3.59 -0.96 -0.18
CA LYS A 237 3.13 -2.33 0.06
C LYS A 237 2.12 -2.42 1.22
N LYS A 238 2.32 -1.62 2.27
CA LYS A 238 1.40 -1.58 3.41
C LYS A 238 0.08 -0.91 3.02
N VAL A 239 0.11 0.15 2.22
CA VAL A 239 -1.08 0.78 1.64
C VAL A 239 -1.89 -0.23 0.84
N ASP A 240 -1.26 -0.92 -0.11
CA ASP A 240 -1.94 -1.95 -0.93
C ASP A 240 -2.67 -2.98 -0.04
N GLN A 241 -2.00 -3.44 1.03
CA GLN A 241 -2.61 -4.36 1.99
C GLN A 241 -3.84 -3.77 2.72
N MET A 242 -3.80 -2.50 3.08
CA MET A 242 -4.91 -1.86 3.79
C MET A 242 -6.09 -1.58 2.84
N GLU A 243 -5.82 -1.15 1.60
CA GLU A 243 -6.84 -0.99 0.57
C GLU A 243 -7.51 -2.33 0.24
N ASP A 244 -6.73 -3.41 0.12
CA ASP A 244 -7.26 -4.76 -0.09
C ASP A 244 -8.22 -5.18 1.04
N LEU A 245 -7.84 -4.93 2.30
CA LEU A 245 -8.70 -5.23 3.46
C LEU A 245 -10.01 -4.43 3.44
N VAL A 246 -9.97 -3.16 3.04
CA VAL A 246 -11.18 -2.33 2.89
C VAL A 246 -12.05 -2.86 1.75
N ASN A 247 -11.46 -3.16 0.61
CA ASN A 247 -12.18 -3.62 -0.57
C ASN A 247 -12.85 -4.98 -0.36
N GLN A 248 -12.22 -5.89 0.39
CA GLN A 248 -12.74 -7.21 0.73
C GLN A 248 -13.82 -7.20 1.83
N ASN A 249 -14.06 -6.07 2.49
CA ASN A 249 -15.10 -5.99 3.52
C ASN A 249 -16.48 -5.77 2.87
N ASP A 250 -17.25 -6.85 2.76
CA ASP A 250 -18.58 -6.86 2.16
C ASP A 250 -19.66 -6.16 3.01
N GLU A 251 -19.38 -5.84 4.27
CA GLU A 251 -20.29 -5.07 5.10
C GLU A 251 -20.18 -3.56 4.85
N LEU A 252 -19.08 -3.08 4.25
CA LEU A 252 -18.94 -1.68 3.84
C LEU A 252 -19.72 -1.39 2.58
N THR A 253 -20.30 -0.19 2.51
CA THR A 253 -20.77 0.37 1.24
C THR A 253 -19.63 0.99 0.42
N ASP A 254 -19.88 1.24 -0.85
CA ASP A 254 -18.90 1.86 -1.75
C ASP A 254 -18.44 3.24 -1.23
N GLU A 255 -19.34 4.02 -0.63
CA GLU A 255 -18.99 5.30 -0.02
C GLU A 255 -18.13 5.15 1.25
N GLU A 256 -18.42 4.15 2.10
CA GLU A 256 -17.60 3.86 3.28
C GLU A 256 -16.20 3.36 2.87
N LYS A 257 -16.10 2.55 1.81
CA LYS A 257 -14.82 2.09 1.24
C LYS A 257 -14.02 3.27 0.69
N GLN A 258 -14.65 4.13 -0.11
CA GLN A 258 -13.98 5.30 -0.70
C GLN A 258 -13.43 6.24 0.37
N ALA A 259 -14.21 6.54 1.41
CA ALA A 259 -13.78 7.38 2.52
C ALA A 259 -12.56 6.79 3.25
N ALA A 260 -12.55 5.48 3.49
CA ALA A 260 -11.42 4.81 4.14
C ALA A 260 -10.16 4.79 3.28
N ILE A 261 -10.29 4.48 1.98
CA ILE A 261 -9.16 4.51 1.03
C ILE A 261 -8.58 5.92 0.90
N GLN A 262 -9.43 6.95 0.90
CA GLN A 262 -8.95 8.33 0.87
C GLN A 262 -8.05 8.65 2.08
N VAL A 263 -8.44 8.25 3.29
CA VAL A 263 -7.63 8.45 4.50
C VAL A 263 -6.28 7.72 4.39
N ILE A 264 -6.29 6.48 3.89
CA ILE A 264 -5.06 5.68 3.67
C ILE A 264 -4.11 6.41 2.69
N GLU A 265 -4.61 6.90 1.57
CA GLU A 265 -3.81 7.62 0.57
C GLU A 265 -3.32 9.00 1.07
N GLU A 266 -4.11 9.69 1.88
CA GLU A 266 -3.68 10.94 2.55
C GLU A 266 -2.50 10.68 3.48
N HIS A 267 -2.59 9.67 4.36
CA HIS A 267 -1.49 9.29 5.24
C HIS A 267 -0.26 8.80 4.48
N LYS A 268 -0.43 8.02 3.40
CA LYS A 268 0.68 7.60 2.52
C LYS A 268 1.47 8.79 2.01
N ASN A 269 0.79 9.80 1.46
CA ASN A 269 1.44 10.99 0.91
C ASN A 269 2.19 11.76 2.00
N GLU A 270 1.61 11.91 3.19
CA GLU A 270 2.28 12.52 4.33
C GLU A 270 3.54 11.73 4.74
N ILE A 271 3.45 10.40 4.84
CA ILE A 271 4.56 9.53 5.23
C ILE A 271 5.70 9.60 4.20
N ILE A 272 5.40 9.50 2.90
CA ILE A 272 6.40 9.57 1.83
C ILE A 272 7.07 10.94 1.80
N GLY A 273 6.30 12.03 1.98
CA GLY A 273 6.84 13.37 2.15
C GLY A 273 7.83 13.45 3.31
N ASN A 274 7.42 12.96 4.48
CA ASN A 274 8.23 12.95 5.70
C ASN A 274 9.50 12.08 5.55
N ILE A 275 9.46 10.99 4.79
CA ILE A 275 10.65 10.17 4.43
C ILE A 275 11.61 11.00 3.58
N GLY A 276 11.09 11.68 2.56
CA GLY A 276 11.87 12.52 1.67
C GLY A 276 12.54 13.72 2.35
N ASP A 277 11.98 14.19 3.46
CA ASP A 277 12.56 15.27 4.29
C ASP A 277 13.77 14.81 5.13
N GLN A 278 14.04 13.51 5.23
CA GLN A 278 15.09 13.00 6.13
C GLN A 278 16.49 13.18 5.57
N THR A 279 17.43 13.51 6.46
CA THR A 279 18.86 13.66 6.17
C THR A 279 19.71 12.59 6.84
N THR A 280 19.10 11.54 7.40
CA THR A 280 19.79 10.41 8.03
C THR A 280 19.05 9.10 7.76
N ASP A 281 19.79 7.99 7.70
CA ASP A 281 19.21 6.64 7.53
C ASP A 281 18.30 6.25 8.71
N ASP A 282 18.67 6.63 9.93
CA ASP A 282 17.87 6.42 11.14
C ASP A 282 16.55 7.20 11.07
N GLY A 283 16.59 8.43 10.55
CA GLY A 283 15.40 9.24 10.31
C GLY A 283 14.44 8.57 9.34
N VAL A 284 14.94 8.09 8.20
CA VAL A 284 14.13 7.33 7.21
C VAL A 284 13.51 6.11 7.85
N THR A 285 14.32 5.32 8.58
CA THR A 285 13.86 4.09 9.25
C THR A 285 12.75 4.40 10.24
N ARG A 286 12.93 5.43 11.09
CA ARG A 286 11.95 5.84 12.09
C ARG A 286 10.64 6.29 11.45
N ILE A 287 10.69 7.16 10.44
CA ILE A 287 9.47 7.66 9.78
C ILE A 287 8.73 6.51 9.08
N LYS A 288 9.45 5.61 8.41
CA LYS A 288 8.87 4.42 7.78
C LYS A 288 8.15 3.53 8.80
N ASP A 289 8.81 3.22 9.92
CA ASP A 289 8.22 2.36 10.96
C ASP A 289 6.99 3.01 11.62
N GLN A 290 7.05 4.31 11.91
CA GLN A 290 5.91 5.07 12.43
C GLN A 290 4.76 5.14 11.40
N GLY A 291 5.07 5.38 10.14
CA GLY A 291 4.10 5.44 9.06
C GLY A 291 3.37 4.10 8.85
N ILE A 292 4.09 2.98 8.89
CA ILE A 292 3.48 1.64 8.83
C ILE A 292 2.54 1.41 10.03
N GLN A 293 2.87 1.92 11.20
CA GLN A 293 2.01 1.85 12.38
C GLN A 293 0.74 2.68 12.19
N THR A 294 0.85 3.92 11.70
CA THR A 294 -0.30 4.77 11.36
C THR A 294 -1.23 4.07 10.37
N LEU A 295 -0.68 3.59 9.24
CA LEU A 295 -1.45 2.87 8.22
C LEU A 295 -2.12 1.60 8.76
N SER A 296 -1.50 0.91 9.71
CA SER A 296 -2.12 -0.26 10.36
C SER A 296 -3.35 0.10 11.20
N GLY A 297 -3.46 1.35 11.64
CA GLY A 297 -4.62 1.88 12.36
C GLY A 297 -5.74 2.38 11.46
N ASP A 298 -5.51 2.54 10.15
CA ASP A 298 -6.49 3.03 9.18
C ASP A 298 -7.50 1.94 8.81
N THR A 299 -8.35 1.59 9.78
CA THR A 299 -9.39 0.58 9.61
C THR A 299 -10.76 1.22 9.39
N ALA A 300 -11.54 0.66 8.46
CA ALA A 300 -12.92 1.05 8.24
C ALA A 300 -13.88 0.26 9.15
N THR A 301 -14.84 0.93 9.77
CA THR A 301 -15.91 0.29 10.55
C THR A 301 -17.24 0.42 9.79
N PRO A 302 -17.89 -0.70 9.40
CA PRO A 302 -19.18 -0.66 8.74
C PRO A 302 -20.28 -0.09 9.63
N VAL A 303 -21.09 0.82 9.10
CA VAL A 303 -22.20 1.45 9.84
C VAL A 303 -23.53 1.26 9.10
N VAL A 304 -23.52 1.42 7.78
CA VAL A 304 -24.76 1.53 6.99
C VAL A 304 -25.53 0.20 6.92
N LYS A 305 -24.91 -0.89 6.44
CA LYS A 305 -25.56 -2.21 6.39
C LYS A 305 -25.95 -2.76 7.77
N PRO A 306 -25.09 -2.72 8.80
CA PRO A 306 -25.46 -3.19 10.14
C PRO A 306 -26.69 -2.48 10.72
N ASN A 307 -26.77 -1.15 10.57
CA ASN A 307 -27.93 -0.37 11.04
C ASN A 307 -29.21 -0.71 10.28
N ALA A 308 -29.13 -0.89 8.96
CA ALA A 308 -30.27 -1.29 8.15
C ALA A 308 -30.77 -2.71 8.53
N LYS A 309 -29.86 -3.68 8.69
CA LYS A 309 -30.19 -5.04 9.15
C LYS A 309 -30.85 -5.01 10.54
N LYS A 310 -30.37 -4.14 11.45
CA LYS A 310 -31.00 -3.95 12.76
C LYS A 310 -32.44 -3.43 12.63
N ALA A 311 -32.69 -2.45 11.76
CA ALA A 311 -34.03 -1.91 11.54
C ALA A 311 -35.02 -2.97 11.02
N ILE A 312 -34.56 -3.88 10.14
CA ILE A 312 -35.37 -5.02 9.67
C ILE A 312 -35.75 -5.94 10.82
N ARG A 313 -34.79 -6.37 11.64
CA ARG A 313 -35.06 -7.25 12.81
C ARG A 313 -36.01 -6.60 13.81
N ASP A 314 -35.83 -5.31 14.09
CA ASP A 314 -36.70 -4.55 14.99
C ASP A 314 -38.14 -4.48 14.43
N LYS A 315 -38.31 -4.30 13.12
CA LYS A 315 -39.61 -4.27 12.45
C LYS A 315 -40.27 -5.66 12.43
N ALA A 316 -39.53 -6.72 12.14
CA ALA A 316 -40.02 -8.09 12.16
C ALA A 316 -40.49 -8.51 13.56
N THR A 317 -39.74 -8.13 14.60
CA THR A 317 -40.13 -8.37 16.00
C THR A 317 -41.49 -7.73 16.32
N LYS A 318 -41.68 -6.46 15.96
CA LYS A 318 -42.97 -5.76 16.16
C LYS A 318 -44.10 -6.38 15.34
N GLN A 319 -43.82 -6.79 14.10
CA GLN A 319 -44.85 -7.41 13.27
C GLN A 319 -45.29 -8.77 13.82
N ARG A 320 -44.37 -9.54 14.39
CA ARG A 320 -44.66 -10.82 15.08
C ARG A 320 -45.65 -10.63 16.23
N GLU A 321 -45.48 -9.57 17.02
CA GLU A 321 -46.42 -9.21 18.09
C GLU A 321 -47.81 -8.90 17.54
N ILE A 322 -47.89 -8.14 16.44
CA ILE A 322 -49.16 -7.82 15.77
C ILE A 322 -49.85 -9.10 15.25
N ILE A 323 -49.09 -9.97 14.57
CA ILE A 323 -49.59 -11.24 14.03
C ILE A 323 -50.16 -12.12 15.14
N ASN A 324 -49.42 -12.32 16.23
CA ASN A 324 -49.84 -13.16 17.36
C ASN A 324 -51.05 -12.59 18.11
N ALA A 325 -51.27 -11.28 18.06
CA ALA A 325 -52.40 -10.62 18.70
C ALA A 325 -53.63 -10.50 17.77
N THR A 326 -53.61 -11.12 16.58
CA THR A 326 -54.71 -11.01 15.61
C THR A 326 -55.97 -11.69 16.15
N PRO A 327 -57.06 -10.94 16.40
CA PRO A 327 -58.29 -11.52 16.92
C PRO A 327 -58.96 -12.44 15.89
N ASP A 328 -59.72 -13.41 16.37
CA ASP A 328 -60.46 -14.41 15.57
C ASP A 328 -59.62 -15.32 14.66
N ALA A 329 -58.31 -15.06 14.51
CA ALA A 329 -57.39 -15.94 13.80
C ALA A 329 -57.26 -17.28 14.54
N THR A 330 -57.16 -18.36 13.79
CA THR A 330 -56.74 -19.66 14.35
C THR A 330 -55.23 -19.71 14.54
N GLU A 331 -54.75 -20.65 15.35
CA GLU A 331 -53.31 -20.89 15.52
C GLU A 331 -52.62 -21.23 14.19
N ASP A 332 -53.30 -21.95 13.29
CA ASP A 332 -52.79 -22.29 11.96
C ASP A 332 -52.64 -21.04 11.07
N GLU A 333 -53.66 -20.16 11.04
CA GLU A 333 -53.63 -18.91 10.26
C GLU A 333 -52.54 -17.93 10.78
N ILE A 334 -52.31 -17.91 12.11
CA ILE A 334 -51.20 -17.17 12.73
C ILE A 334 -49.86 -17.77 12.30
N GLN A 335 -49.71 -19.10 12.38
CA GLN A 335 -48.46 -19.77 12.06
C GLN A 335 -48.05 -19.59 10.60
N ASP A 336 -49.01 -19.62 9.67
CA ASP A 336 -48.77 -19.32 8.25
C ASP A 336 -48.22 -17.90 8.05
N ALA A 337 -48.80 -16.89 8.72
CA ALA A 337 -48.31 -15.53 8.67
C ALA A 337 -46.92 -15.38 9.32
N ILE A 338 -46.65 -16.09 10.42
CA ILE A 338 -45.33 -16.13 11.07
C ILE A 338 -44.26 -16.73 10.14
N ASN A 339 -44.61 -17.78 9.39
CA ASN A 339 -43.72 -18.40 8.42
C ASN A 339 -43.41 -17.43 7.27
N GLN A 340 -44.42 -16.74 6.73
CA GLN A 340 -44.22 -15.72 5.70
C GLN A 340 -43.34 -14.56 6.22
N LEU A 341 -43.59 -14.10 7.45
CA LEU A 341 -42.79 -13.04 8.08
C LEU A 341 -41.30 -13.42 8.16
N ALA A 342 -40.98 -14.65 8.54
CA ALA A 342 -39.60 -15.13 8.62
C ALA A 342 -38.91 -15.19 7.25
N THR A 343 -39.64 -15.59 6.21
CA THR A 343 -39.15 -15.55 4.82
C THR A 343 -38.86 -14.11 4.40
N ASP A 344 -39.81 -13.20 4.59
CA ASP A 344 -39.67 -11.79 4.19
C ASP A 344 -38.56 -11.07 4.96
N GLU A 345 -38.36 -11.41 6.25
CA GLU A 345 -37.24 -10.91 7.05
C GLU A 345 -35.88 -11.37 6.48
N THR A 346 -35.77 -12.64 6.10
CA THR A 346 -34.54 -13.20 5.51
C THR A 346 -34.24 -12.54 4.17
N ASP A 347 -35.23 -12.46 3.27
CA ASP A 347 -35.08 -11.84 1.96
C ASP A 347 -34.69 -10.36 2.07
N ALA A 348 -35.26 -9.63 3.04
CA ALA A 348 -34.89 -8.23 3.29
C ALA A 348 -33.43 -8.08 3.76
N ILE A 349 -32.95 -8.97 4.65
CA ILE A 349 -31.56 -8.96 5.12
C ILE A 349 -30.59 -9.31 3.98
N ASP A 350 -30.95 -10.27 3.12
CA ASP A 350 -30.14 -10.66 1.97
C ASP A 350 -30.04 -9.53 0.94
N ASN A 351 -31.15 -8.85 0.66
CA ASN A 351 -31.16 -7.67 -0.20
C ASN A 351 -30.25 -6.55 0.33
N ILE A 352 -30.23 -6.30 1.65
CA ILE A 352 -29.30 -5.34 2.27
C ILE A 352 -27.85 -5.80 2.17
N THR A 353 -27.60 -7.10 2.33
CA THR A 353 -26.26 -7.67 2.24
C THR A 353 -25.69 -7.49 0.83
N ASN A 354 -26.51 -7.68 -0.20
CA ASN A 354 -26.13 -7.58 -1.61
C ASN A 354 -26.06 -6.14 -2.14
N ALA A 355 -26.70 -5.17 -1.47
CA ALA A 355 -26.62 -3.76 -1.85
C ALA A 355 -25.18 -3.24 -1.71
N THR A 356 -24.69 -2.43 -2.66
CA THR A 356 -23.30 -1.92 -2.63
C THR A 356 -23.22 -0.47 -2.20
N THR A 357 -24.20 0.37 -2.54
CA THR A 357 -24.21 1.79 -2.18
C THR A 357 -25.09 2.09 -0.98
N ASN A 358 -24.88 3.24 -0.34
CA ASN A 358 -25.76 3.75 0.71
C ASN A 358 -27.22 3.87 0.25
N ALA A 359 -27.43 4.31 -1.00
CA ALA A 359 -28.76 4.48 -1.58
C ALA A 359 -29.47 3.12 -1.81
N ASP A 360 -28.73 2.11 -2.25
CA ASP A 360 -29.26 0.76 -2.44
C ASP A 360 -29.63 0.12 -1.10
N VAL A 361 -28.78 0.30 -0.07
CA VAL A 361 -29.08 -0.18 1.28
C VAL A 361 -30.35 0.49 1.83
N GLU A 362 -30.49 1.80 1.67
CA GLU A 362 -31.68 2.53 2.10
C GLU A 362 -32.94 2.05 1.37
N THR A 363 -32.83 1.80 0.06
CA THR A 363 -33.93 1.28 -0.76
C THR A 363 -34.33 -0.14 -0.33
N ALA A 364 -33.36 -1.05 -0.17
CA ALA A 364 -33.58 -2.41 0.29
C ALA A 364 -34.23 -2.44 1.69
N LYS A 365 -33.73 -1.60 2.60
CA LYS A 365 -34.31 -1.44 3.95
C LYS A 365 -35.78 -1.00 3.89
N ASN A 366 -36.09 0.04 3.12
CA ASN A 366 -37.45 0.57 3.05
C ASN A 366 -38.41 -0.42 2.39
N ASN A 367 -37.98 -1.12 1.34
CA ASN A 367 -38.75 -2.20 0.72
C ASN A 367 -39.01 -3.33 1.71
N GLY A 368 -37.98 -3.79 2.43
CA GLY A 368 -38.11 -4.83 3.44
C GLY A 368 -39.08 -4.44 4.57
N ILE A 369 -38.99 -3.21 5.09
CA ILE A 369 -39.93 -2.69 6.10
C ILE A 369 -41.37 -2.72 5.60
N ASN A 370 -41.61 -2.35 4.34
CA ASN A 370 -42.95 -2.34 3.75
C ASN A 370 -43.50 -3.75 3.57
N THR A 371 -42.70 -4.67 3.01
CA THR A 371 -43.10 -6.08 2.84
C THR A 371 -43.43 -6.72 4.17
N ILE A 372 -42.53 -6.62 5.15
CA ILE A 372 -42.75 -7.13 6.51
C ILE A 372 -44.00 -6.50 7.13
N GLY A 373 -44.20 -5.19 6.96
CA GLY A 373 -45.36 -4.48 7.49
C GLY A 373 -46.71 -4.92 6.91
N ALA A 374 -46.71 -5.58 5.75
CA ALA A 374 -47.92 -6.06 5.09
C ALA A 374 -48.33 -7.48 5.51
N VAL A 375 -47.47 -8.22 6.24
CA VAL A 375 -47.75 -9.60 6.64
C VAL A 375 -48.79 -9.64 7.77
N VAL A 376 -49.94 -10.27 7.51
CA VAL A 376 -51.05 -10.44 8.47
C VAL A 376 -51.72 -11.82 8.30
N PRO A 377 -52.28 -12.42 9.35
CA PRO A 377 -53.07 -13.65 9.25
C PRO A 377 -54.29 -13.49 8.34
N GLN A 378 -54.59 -14.54 7.58
CA GLN A 378 -55.78 -14.58 6.73
C GLN A 378 -56.98 -15.13 7.51
N VAL A 379 -57.61 -14.28 8.33
CA VAL A 379 -58.69 -14.66 9.26
C VAL A 379 -59.97 -15.03 8.52
N THR A 380 -60.16 -16.31 8.20
CA THR A 380 -61.26 -16.77 7.33
C THR A 380 -61.97 -18.00 7.85
N HIS A 381 -61.29 -18.90 8.57
CA HIS A 381 -61.86 -20.20 8.95
C HIS A 381 -63.07 -20.08 9.88
N LYS A 382 -62.96 -19.33 10.98
CA LYS A 382 -64.09 -19.13 11.91
C LYS A 382 -65.26 -18.45 11.23
N GLN A 383 -65.00 -17.46 10.39
CA GLN A 383 -66.06 -16.73 9.69
C GLN A 383 -66.83 -17.66 8.75
N ALA A 384 -66.12 -18.45 7.94
CA ALA A 384 -66.75 -19.40 7.03
C ALA A 384 -67.59 -20.46 7.79
N ALA A 385 -67.10 -20.94 8.94
CA ALA A 385 -67.84 -21.87 9.79
C ALA A 385 -69.12 -21.26 10.38
N ARG A 386 -69.04 -20.01 10.88
CA ARG A 386 -70.21 -19.28 11.38
C ARG A 386 -71.25 -19.07 10.28
N ASP A 387 -70.82 -18.72 9.08
CA ASP A 387 -71.71 -18.54 7.93
C ASP A 387 -72.44 -19.83 7.55
N ALA A 388 -71.74 -20.98 7.56
CA ALA A 388 -72.34 -22.29 7.33
C ALA A 388 -73.42 -22.65 8.38
N ILE A 389 -73.14 -22.43 9.67
CA ILE A 389 -74.11 -22.65 10.75
C ILE A 389 -75.33 -21.75 10.61
N ASN A 390 -75.11 -20.46 10.32
CA ASN A 390 -76.20 -19.49 10.14
C ASN A 390 -77.09 -19.85 8.94
N GLN A 391 -76.48 -20.28 7.83
CA GLN A 391 -77.21 -20.73 6.65
C GLN A 391 -78.05 -21.97 6.94
N ALA A 392 -77.47 -23.01 7.55
CA ALA A 392 -78.18 -24.23 7.93
C ALA A 392 -79.35 -23.93 8.89
N THR A 393 -79.12 -23.04 9.86
CA THR A 393 -80.15 -22.56 10.78
C THR A 393 -81.30 -21.88 10.04
N ALA A 394 -81.01 -20.99 9.09
CA ALA A 394 -82.02 -20.30 8.30
C ALA A 394 -82.88 -21.28 7.49
N THR A 395 -82.25 -22.25 6.82
CA THR A 395 -82.96 -23.32 6.07
C THR A 395 -83.84 -24.15 7.00
N LYS A 396 -83.33 -24.56 8.16
CA LYS A 396 -84.08 -25.38 9.12
C LYS A 396 -85.28 -24.63 9.70
N ARG A 397 -85.11 -23.35 10.03
CA ARG A 397 -86.20 -22.46 10.49
C ARG A 397 -87.33 -22.38 9.47
N GLN A 398 -87.00 -22.25 8.19
CA GLN A 398 -88.00 -22.23 7.12
C GLN A 398 -88.75 -23.57 7.03
N GLN A 399 -88.05 -24.70 7.11
CA GLN A 399 -88.67 -26.03 7.11
C GLN A 399 -89.64 -26.23 8.29
N ILE A 400 -89.24 -25.83 9.49
CA ILE A 400 -90.08 -25.85 10.70
C ILE A 400 -91.34 -25.00 10.50
N ASN A 401 -91.19 -23.76 10.05
CA ASN A 401 -92.30 -22.84 9.86
C ASN A 401 -93.30 -23.31 8.79
N SER A 402 -92.79 -23.89 7.70
CA SER A 402 -93.60 -24.39 6.59
C SER A 402 -94.27 -25.74 6.87
N ASN A 403 -93.97 -26.42 7.98
CA ASN A 403 -94.59 -27.70 8.31
C ASN A 403 -96.11 -27.52 8.53
N SER A 404 -96.92 -28.11 7.65
CA SER A 404 -98.39 -28.04 7.71
C SER A 404 -99.01 -28.94 8.76
N GLU A 405 -98.29 -29.99 9.18
CA GLU A 405 -98.74 -31.00 10.11
C GLU A 405 -98.56 -30.59 11.57
N ALA A 406 -97.68 -29.62 11.82
CA ALA A 406 -97.44 -29.07 13.14
C ALA A 406 -98.44 -27.96 13.52
N THR A 407 -98.78 -27.89 14.80
CA THR A 407 -99.40 -26.73 15.46
C THR A 407 -98.38 -25.61 15.69
N GLN A 408 -98.84 -24.43 16.11
CA GLN A 408 -97.93 -23.31 16.38
C GLN A 408 -97.06 -23.59 17.60
N GLU A 409 -97.62 -24.25 18.61
CA GLU A 409 -96.94 -24.63 19.84
C GLU A 409 -95.81 -25.63 19.56
N GLU A 410 -96.08 -26.68 18.77
CA GLU A 410 -95.07 -27.66 18.36
C GLU A 410 -93.95 -27.02 17.52
N LYS A 411 -94.28 -26.04 16.66
CA LYS A 411 -93.27 -25.26 15.93
C LYS A 411 -92.41 -24.42 16.86
N ASN A 412 -93.01 -23.75 17.83
CA ASN A 412 -92.29 -22.89 18.77
C ASN A 412 -91.28 -23.69 19.60
N VAL A 413 -91.62 -24.93 20.01
CA VAL A 413 -90.68 -25.84 20.68
C VAL A 413 -89.48 -26.14 19.78
N ALA A 414 -89.71 -26.58 18.54
CA ALA A 414 -88.63 -26.88 17.59
C ALA A 414 -87.79 -25.63 17.22
N LEU A 415 -88.40 -24.44 17.14
CA LEU A 415 -87.69 -23.19 16.90
C LEU A 415 -86.80 -22.79 18.08
N ASN A 416 -87.24 -23.07 19.31
CA ASN A 416 -86.44 -22.83 20.51
C ASN A 416 -85.24 -23.79 20.57
N GLU A 417 -85.46 -25.08 20.33
CA GLU A 417 -84.39 -26.08 20.23
C GLU A 417 -83.37 -25.70 19.14
N LEU A 418 -83.86 -25.27 17.97
CA LEU A 418 -83.02 -24.78 16.88
C LEU A 418 -82.14 -23.60 17.34
N THR A 419 -82.73 -22.63 18.04
CA THR A 419 -81.99 -21.45 18.53
C THR A 419 -80.90 -21.85 19.54
N GLN A 420 -81.19 -22.78 20.43
CA GLN A 420 -80.21 -23.30 21.40
C GLN A 420 -79.06 -24.04 20.70
N ALA A 421 -79.37 -24.93 19.75
CA ALA A 421 -78.38 -25.65 18.96
C ALA A 421 -77.48 -24.70 18.14
N THR A 422 -78.07 -23.68 17.51
CA THR A 422 -77.31 -22.64 16.79
C THR A 422 -76.36 -21.88 17.71
N ASN A 423 -76.85 -21.39 18.85
CA ASN A 423 -76.02 -20.62 19.78
C ASN A 423 -74.87 -21.46 20.31
N HIS A 424 -75.12 -22.73 20.65
CA HIS A 424 -74.09 -23.66 21.09
C HIS A 424 -73.03 -23.89 20.01
N ALA A 425 -73.44 -24.14 18.76
CA ALA A 425 -72.51 -24.32 17.65
C ALA A 425 -71.64 -23.08 17.40
N LEU A 426 -72.22 -21.87 17.43
CA LEU A 426 -71.48 -20.62 17.28
C LEU A 426 -70.50 -20.39 18.43
N GLU A 427 -70.87 -20.75 19.66
CA GLU A 427 -69.98 -20.67 20.83
C GLU A 427 -68.79 -21.63 20.69
N GLN A 428 -69.02 -22.87 20.27
CA GLN A 428 -67.94 -23.84 20.04
C GLN A 428 -66.98 -23.36 18.94
N ILE A 429 -67.49 -22.80 17.83
CA ILE A 429 -66.64 -22.20 16.78
C ILE A 429 -65.81 -21.02 17.32
N ASN A 430 -66.39 -20.18 18.19
CA ASN A 430 -65.66 -19.07 18.77
C ASN A 430 -64.54 -19.54 19.72
N GLN A 431 -64.77 -20.62 20.48
CA GLN A 431 -63.81 -21.21 21.42
C GLN A 431 -62.71 -22.05 20.74
N ALA A 432 -62.98 -22.61 19.57
CA ALA A 432 -62.01 -23.38 18.80
C ALA A 432 -60.72 -22.58 18.52
N THR A 433 -59.56 -23.21 18.66
CA THR A 433 -58.26 -22.53 18.50
C THR A 433 -57.56 -22.88 17.19
N THR A 434 -57.76 -24.10 16.65
CA THR A 434 -57.19 -24.55 15.38
C THR A 434 -58.22 -24.63 14.25
N ASN A 435 -57.77 -24.71 13.00
CA ASN A 435 -58.67 -24.94 11.86
C ASN A 435 -59.43 -26.27 11.99
N ALA A 436 -58.76 -27.31 12.50
CA ALA A 436 -59.37 -28.61 12.74
C ALA A 436 -60.49 -28.52 13.80
N ASP A 437 -60.26 -27.77 14.90
CA ASP A 437 -61.28 -27.57 15.93
C ASP A 437 -62.49 -26.79 15.41
N VAL A 438 -62.25 -25.77 14.56
CA VAL A 438 -63.31 -25.00 13.90
C VAL A 438 -64.14 -25.89 12.99
N ASP A 439 -63.49 -26.75 12.19
CA ASP A 439 -64.17 -27.69 11.30
C ASP A 439 -64.97 -28.75 12.07
N ASN A 440 -64.43 -29.26 13.18
CA ASN A 440 -65.13 -30.18 14.08
C ASN A 440 -66.37 -29.51 14.69
N ALA A 441 -66.22 -28.31 15.27
CA ALA A 441 -67.34 -27.55 15.86
C ALA A 441 -68.44 -27.22 14.84
N LYS A 442 -68.05 -26.88 13.61
CA LYS A 442 -68.97 -26.71 12.47
C LYS A 442 -69.71 -28.01 12.16
N GLY A 443 -69.00 -29.13 12.06
CA GLY A 443 -69.58 -30.44 11.78
C GLY A 443 -70.59 -30.87 12.86
N ASP A 444 -70.20 -30.75 14.12
CA ASP A 444 -71.05 -31.07 15.27
C ASP A 444 -72.30 -30.17 15.32
N GLY A 445 -72.13 -28.87 15.08
CA GLY A 445 -73.25 -27.92 15.00
C GLY A 445 -74.24 -28.26 13.89
N LEU A 446 -73.77 -28.60 12.69
CA LEU A 446 -74.64 -29.04 11.59
C LEU A 446 -75.38 -30.34 11.93
N ASN A 447 -74.71 -31.30 12.56
CA ASN A 447 -75.30 -32.55 13.00
C ASN A 447 -76.38 -32.34 14.08
N ALA A 448 -76.22 -31.36 14.97
CA ALA A 448 -77.22 -31.01 15.97
C ALA A 448 -78.42 -30.26 15.37
N ILE A 449 -78.21 -29.39 14.38
CA ILE A 449 -79.26 -28.59 13.73
C ILE A 449 -80.14 -29.41 12.78
N ASN A 450 -79.52 -30.32 12.01
CA ASN A 450 -80.18 -31.07 10.95
C ASN A 450 -81.43 -31.88 11.37
N PRO A 451 -81.44 -32.64 12.49
CA PRO A 451 -82.58 -33.48 12.86
C PRO A 451 -83.75 -32.71 13.47
N ILE A 452 -83.60 -31.42 13.78
CA ILE A 452 -84.64 -30.64 14.49
C ILE A 452 -85.88 -30.47 13.59
N ALA A 453 -87.03 -30.93 14.05
CA ALA A 453 -88.31 -30.78 13.37
C ALA A 453 -89.44 -30.72 14.41
N PRO A 454 -90.61 -30.14 14.08
CA PRO A 454 -91.76 -30.20 14.97
C PRO A 454 -92.18 -31.65 15.20
N VAL A 455 -92.45 -31.99 16.46
CA VAL A 455 -93.09 -33.26 16.81
C VAL A 455 -94.59 -33.11 16.55
N THR A 456 -95.12 -33.72 15.49
CA THR A 456 -96.49 -33.50 14.99
C THR A 456 -97.48 -34.51 15.59
N VAL A 457 -97.85 -34.32 16.86
CA VAL A 457 -98.73 -35.25 17.58
C VAL A 457 -100.15 -34.72 17.71
N ILE A 458 -100.36 -33.39 17.77
CA ILE A 458 -101.69 -32.83 18.03
C ILE A 458 -102.64 -32.97 16.85
N LYS A 459 -102.25 -32.52 15.64
CA LYS A 459 -103.09 -32.70 14.44
C LYS A 459 -103.27 -34.18 14.08
N GLN A 460 -102.25 -34.99 14.32
CA GLN A 460 -102.33 -36.44 14.11
C GLN A 460 -103.34 -37.07 15.08
N ALA A 461 -103.24 -36.80 16.37
CA ALA A 461 -104.19 -37.28 17.37
C ALA A 461 -105.63 -36.80 17.10
N ALA A 462 -105.80 -35.55 16.63
CA ALA A 462 -107.12 -35.05 16.23
C ALA A 462 -107.69 -35.80 15.02
N ARG A 463 -106.87 -36.09 14.00
CA ARG A 463 -107.29 -36.94 12.87
C ARG A 463 -107.64 -38.36 13.31
N ASP A 464 -106.82 -38.95 14.18
CA ASP A 464 -107.05 -40.31 14.69
C ASP A 464 -108.33 -40.36 15.53
N ALA A 465 -108.61 -39.35 16.36
CA ALA A 465 -109.83 -39.23 17.13
C ALA A 465 -111.08 -39.07 16.23
N VAL A 466 -111.03 -38.20 15.22
CA VAL A 466 -112.12 -38.05 14.24
C VAL A 466 -112.31 -39.34 13.44
N SER A 467 -111.23 -40.01 13.04
CA SER A 467 -111.31 -41.29 12.35
C SER A 467 -111.91 -42.38 13.24
N HIS A 468 -111.59 -42.41 14.53
CA HIS A 468 -112.15 -43.34 15.49
C HIS A 468 -113.64 -43.09 15.72
N ASP A 469 -114.03 -41.83 15.93
CA ASP A 469 -115.42 -41.41 16.10
C ASP A 469 -116.26 -41.72 14.84
N ALA A 470 -115.73 -41.41 13.66
CA ALA A 470 -116.35 -41.78 12.39
C ALA A 470 -116.51 -43.30 12.25
N GLN A 471 -115.49 -44.10 12.60
CA GLN A 471 -115.58 -45.56 12.59
C GLN A 471 -116.61 -46.09 13.60
N GLN A 472 -116.71 -45.48 14.77
CA GLN A 472 -117.70 -45.84 15.78
C GLN A 472 -119.12 -45.54 15.28
N HIS A 473 -119.38 -44.35 14.73
CA HIS A 473 -120.66 -44.02 14.15
C HIS A 473 -121.02 -44.89 12.93
N ILE A 474 -120.05 -45.21 12.07
CA ILE A 474 -120.23 -46.19 10.98
C ILE A 474 -120.64 -47.56 11.56
N ALA A 475 -120.02 -48.01 12.66
CA ALA A 475 -120.36 -49.27 13.32
C ALA A 475 -121.76 -49.22 13.96
N GLU A 476 -122.16 -48.10 14.57
CA GLU A 476 -123.49 -47.88 15.14
C GLU A 476 -124.58 -47.88 14.06
N ILE A 477 -124.37 -47.21 12.93
CA ILE A 477 -125.28 -47.22 11.77
C ILE A 477 -125.43 -48.64 11.24
N ASN A 478 -124.32 -49.35 10.97
CA ASN A 478 -124.36 -50.72 10.46
C ASN A 478 -124.98 -51.74 11.44
N ALA A 479 -125.04 -51.43 12.75
CA ALA A 479 -125.61 -52.29 13.77
C ALA A 479 -127.11 -52.01 14.03
N ASN A 480 -127.71 -51.02 13.36
CA ASN A 480 -129.11 -50.65 13.54
C ASN A 480 -130.06 -51.66 12.86
N PRO A 481 -130.84 -52.46 13.60
CA PRO A 481 -131.68 -53.53 13.04
C PRO A 481 -132.96 -53.03 12.35
N ASP A 482 -133.32 -51.75 12.50
CA ASP A 482 -134.57 -51.16 11.98
C ASP A 482 -134.38 -50.36 10.67
N ALA A 483 -133.14 -50.24 10.15
CA ALA A 483 -132.83 -49.50 8.93
C ALA A 483 -132.85 -50.38 7.66
N THR A 484 -133.33 -49.84 6.54
CA THR A 484 -133.22 -50.51 5.23
C THR A 484 -131.82 -50.33 4.62
N GLN A 485 -131.39 -51.24 3.74
CA GLN A 485 -130.06 -51.16 3.09
C GLN A 485 -129.79 -49.79 2.39
N GLU A 486 -130.84 -49.13 1.90
CA GLU A 486 -130.69 -47.84 1.23
C GLU A 486 -130.68 -46.65 2.19
N GLU A 487 -131.24 -46.79 3.39
CA GLU A 487 -131.17 -45.79 4.46
C GLU A 487 -129.78 -45.76 5.11
N ASP A 488 -129.16 -46.93 5.36
CA ASP A 488 -127.79 -47.02 5.89
C ASP A 488 -126.76 -46.42 4.92
N LYS A 489 -126.87 -46.72 3.61
CA LYS A 489 -126.02 -46.13 2.57
C LYS A 489 -126.12 -44.61 2.51
N GLN A 490 -127.30 -44.04 2.74
CA GLN A 490 -127.52 -42.59 2.76
C GLN A 490 -126.92 -41.91 3.99
N GLN A 491 -126.85 -42.60 5.14
CA GLN A 491 -126.23 -42.06 6.34
C GLN A 491 -124.70 -42.14 6.30
N LEU A 492 -124.14 -43.22 5.75
CA LEU A 492 -122.69 -43.43 5.61
C LEU A 492 -122.00 -42.46 4.61
N THR A 493 -122.77 -41.72 3.82
CA THR A 493 -122.27 -40.77 2.80
C THR A 493 -122.35 -39.30 3.23
N LYS A 494 -122.86 -39.01 4.43
CA LYS A 494 -122.84 -37.69 5.07
C LYS A 494 -121.73 -37.63 6.10
#